data_AF-A0A1W2EP66-F1
#
_entry.id   AF-A0A1W2EP66-F1
#
_cell.length_a   1.000
_cell.length_b   1.000
_cell.length_c   1.000
_cell.angle_alpha   90.00
_cell.angle_beta   90.00
_cell.angle_gamma   90.00
#
_symmetry.space_group_name_H-M   'P 1'
#
loop_
_entity.id
_entity.type
_entity.pdbx_description
1 polymer ?
#
loop_
_entity_poly.entity_id
_entity_poly.type
_entity_poly.pdbx_seq_one_letter_code
_entity_poly.pdbx_strand_id
1 'polypeptide(L)'
;MAHGAPCWRWLIGRTGSTTWIVDRDGIPVATGRSTPEEEGDVVLGEIAGIDDDAVKALVTLVNPAEIGERHPALEEHLEARRPDLDQYMVRIPGIPELLEHLRPVFAQRLRGHEPDDVVLGFYRSHVRFHWDGTEIGTYEWGGTLLGPGAQGGAGIAPDLLAPLLFGPHGMDGLRRIFSDVYPGPKTTLMTRLFPPVTSDLLTFYLP
;
A
#
# COMPACT_ATOMS: atom_id res chain seq x y z
N MET A 1 -12.06 1.04 -3.08
CA MET A 1 -13.29 1.30 -3.85
C MET A 1 -13.34 0.31 -4.98
N ALA A 2 -14.44 -0.44 -5.16
CA ALA A 2 -14.62 -1.19 -6.39
C ALA A 2 -14.85 -0.19 -7.54
N HIS A 3 -14.27 -0.45 -8.72
CA HIS A 3 -14.56 0.36 -9.90
C HIS A 3 -16.06 0.28 -10.21
N GLY A 4 -16.68 1.43 -10.49
CA GLY A 4 -18.09 1.48 -10.87
C GLY A 4 -18.31 0.84 -12.25
N ALA A 5 -19.54 0.40 -12.53
CA ALA A 5 -19.90 -0.19 -13.82
C ALA A 5 -19.49 0.64 -15.06
N PRO A 6 -19.56 1.99 -15.06
CA PRO A 6 -19.06 2.79 -16.18
C PRO A 6 -17.55 2.63 -16.41
N CYS A 7 -16.76 2.55 -15.34
CA CYS A 7 -15.32 2.36 -15.41
C CYS A 7 -14.98 0.98 -16.00
N TRP A 8 -15.67 -0.07 -15.56
CA TRP A 8 -15.51 -1.41 -16.14
C TRP A 8 -15.89 -1.46 -17.62
N ARG A 9 -17.00 -0.83 -18.03
CA ARG A 9 -17.38 -0.77 -19.45
C ARG A 9 -16.33 -0.07 -20.30
N TRP A 10 -15.79 1.04 -19.80
CA TRP A 10 -14.71 1.74 -20.49
C TRP A 10 -13.44 0.88 -20.56
N LEU A 11 -13.06 0.22 -19.47
CA LEU A 11 -11.87 -0.63 -19.39
C LEU A 11 -11.95 -1.86 -20.31
N ILE A 12 -13.12 -2.49 -20.42
CA ILE A 12 -13.34 -3.65 -21.29
C ILE A 12 -13.46 -3.22 -22.76
N GLY A 13 -14.04 -2.05 -23.03
CA GLY A 13 -14.28 -1.58 -24.39
C GLY A 13 -13.12 -0.85 -25.06
N ARG A 14 -12.02 -0.58 -24.34
CA ARG A 14 -10.83 0.06 -24.93
C ARG A 14 -10.07 -0.93 -25.81
N THR A 15 -9.40 -0.41 -26.85
CA THR A 15 -8.61 -1.22 -27.79
C THR A 15 -7.13 -1.29 -27.44
N GLY A 16 -6.61 -0.38 -26.59
CA GLY A 16 -5.20 -0.37 -26.18
C GLY A 16 -4.87 -1.38 -25.08
N SER A 17 -5.54 -2.53 -25.05
CA SER A 17 -5.22 -3.69 -24.19
C SER A 17 -6.15 -4.86 -24.51
N THR A 18 -5.64 -6.08 -24.44
CA THR A 18 -6.46 -7.31 -24.51
C THR A 18 -6.70 -7.86 -23.12
N THR A 19 -7.96 -8.18 -22.77
CA THR A 19 -8.28 -8.88 -21.51
C THR A 19 -8.28 -10.38 -21.74
N TRP A 20 -7.54 -11.09 -20.91
CA TRP A 20 -7.40 -12.54 -20.94
C TRP A 20 -8.10 -13.16 -19.74
N ILE A 21 -8.68 -14.34 -19.96
CA ILE A 21 -9.35 -15.13 -18.92
C ILE A 21 -8.90 -16.57 -19.07
N VAL A 22 -8.47 -17.17 -17.96
CA VAL A 22 -8.29 -18.62 -17.86
C VAL A 22 -9.57 -19.20 -17.28
N ASP A 23 -10.10 -20.19 -17.98
CA ASP A 23 -11.29 -20.93 -17.61
C ASP A 23 -10.92 -22.35 -17.14
N ARG A 24 -11.56 -22.81 -16.06
CA ARG A 24 -11.50 -24.18 -15.56
C ARG A 24 -12.95 -24.68 -15.42
N ASP A 25 -13.37 -25.53 -16.35
CA ASP A 25 -14.70 -26.12 -16.40
C ASP A 25 -15.86 -25.10 -16.43
N GLY A 26 -15.71 -24.02 -17.21
CA GLY A 26 -16.70 -22.94 -17.34
C GLY A 26 -16.65 -21.91 -16.21
N ILE A 27 -15.65 -21.99 -15.32
CA ILE A 27 -15.43 -21.05 -14.22
C ILE A 27 -14.16 -20.24 -14.49
N PRO A 28 -14.22 -18.90 -14.52
CA PRO A 28 -13.04 -18.04 -14.57
C PRO A 28 -12.18 -18.23 -13.32
N VAL A 29 -10.91 -18.62 -13.50
CA VAL A 29 -9.96 -18.87 -12.40
C VAL A 29 -8.76 -17.92 -12.40
N ALA A 30 -8.48 -17.26 -13.52
CA ALA A 30 -7.51 -16.16 -13.57
C ALA A 30 -7.87 -15.14 -14.66
N THR A 31 -7.35 -13.92 -14.50
CA THR A 31 -7.46 -12.84 -15.48
C THR A 31 -6.19 -11.99 -15.49
N GLY A 32 -5.93 -11.35 -16.62
CA GLY A 32 -4.92 -10.31 -16.78
C GLY A 32 -5.20 -9.50 -18.03
N ARG A 33 -4.47 -8.40 -18.21
CA ARG A 33 -4.52 -7.58 -19.42
C ARG A 33 -3.15 -7.52 -20.07
N SER A 34 -3.10 -7.60 -21.39
CA SER A 34 -1.85 -7.43 -22.13
C SER A 34 -1.86 -6.21 -23.04
N THR A 35 -0.68 -5.68 -23.35
CA THR A 35 -0.50 -4.79 -24.51
C THR A 35 -0.85 -5.53 -25.81
N PRO A 36 -1.29 -4.83 -26.87
CA PRO A 36 -1.55 -5.45 -28.16
C PRO A 36 -0.25 -5.97 -28.81
N GLU A 37 -0.28 -7.15 -29.42
CA GLU A 37 0.89 -7.77 -30.07
C GLU A 37 1.43 -6.90 -31.23
N GLU A 38 0.55 -6.16 -31.90
CA GLU A 38 0.92 -5.25 -32.98
C GLU A 38 1.71 -4.01 -32.52
N GLU A 39 1.74 -3.73 -31.22
CA GLU A 39 2.46 -2.58 -30.64
C GLU A 39 3.89 -2.96 -30.17
N GLY A 40 4.26 -4.24 -30.20
CA GLY A 40 5.61 -4.72 -29.89
C GLY A 40 5.63 -5.91 -28.92
N ASP A 41 6.60 -5.90 -28.00
CA ASP A 41 6.73 -6.93 -26.98
C ASP A 41 5.52 -6.92 -26.05
N VAL A 42 4.90 -8.08 -25.85
CA VAL A 42 3.68 -8.22 -25.04
C VAL A 42 4.02 -8.09 -23.57
N VAL A 43 3.45 -7.09 -22.91
CA VAL A 43 3.50 -6.91 -21.45
C VAL A 43 2.19 -7.41 -20.88
N LEU A 44 2.23 -8.38 -19.97
CA LEU A 44 1.06 -8.85 -19.21
C LEU A 44 1.03 -8.19 -17.84
N GLY A 45 -0.05 -7.46 -17.56
CA GLY A 45 -0.33 -6.87 -16.26
C GLY A 45 -1.70 -7.25 -15.71
N GLU A 46 -2.06 -6.63 -14.59
CA GLU A 46 -3.26 -6.86 -13.78
C GLU A 46 -3.55 -8.34 -13.48
N ILE A 47 -2.49 -9.11 -13.21
CA ILE A 47 -2.58 -10.55 -12.98
C ILE A 47 -3.33 -10.83 -11.67
N ALA A 48 -4.46 -11.53 -11.78
CA ALA A 48 -5.19 -12.08 -10.65
C ALA A 48 -5.55 -13.53 -10.92
N GLY A 49 -5.34 -14.41 -9.94
CA GLY A 49 -5.74 -15.81 -10.00
C GLY A 49 -6.19 -16.32 -8.64
N ILE A 50 -7.05 -17.34 -8.64
CA ILE A 50 -7.51 -17.98 -7.39
C ILE A 50 -6.47 -18.92 -6.78
N ASP A 51 -5.52 -19.38 -7.60
CA ASP A 51 -4.41 -20.27 -7.24
C ASP A 51 -3.22 -20.09 -8.19
N ASP A 52 -2.05 -20.61 -7.79
CA ASP A 52 -0.79 -20.48 -8.54
C ASP A 52 -0.86 -21.12 -9.93
N ASP A 53 -1.58 -22.24 -10.07
CA ASP A 53 -1.73 -22.96 -11.34
C ASP A 53 -2.54 -22.12 -12.34
N ALA A 54 -3.59 -21.43 -11.89
CA ALA A 54 -4.37 -20.52 -12.71
C ALA A 54 -3.52 -19.34 -13.20
N VAL A 55 -2.64 -18.79 -12.35
CA VAL A 55 -1.71 -17.73 -12.74
C VAL A 55 -0.69 -18.23 -13.77
N LYS A 56 -0.11 -19.42 -13.56
CA LYS A 56 0.83 -20.04 -14.51
C LYS A 56 0.17 -20.37 -15.85
N ALA A 57 -1.09 -20.82 -15.82
CA ALA A 57 -1.88 -21.05 -17.03
C ALA A 57 -2.14 -19.74 -17.79
N LEU A 58 -2.39 -18.63 -17.07
CA LEU A 58 -2.56 -17.31 -17.70
C LEU A 58 -1.27 -16.86 -18.41
N VAL A 59 -0.12 -16.99 -17.75
CA VAL A 59 1.17 -16.66 -18.36
C VAL A 59 1.43 -17.55 -19.58
N THR A 60 1.09 -18.83 -19.51
CA THR A 60 1.22 -19.75 -20.66
C THR A 60 0.30 -19.37 -21.81
N LEU A 61 -0.94 -18.97 -21.50
CA LEU A 61 -1.95 -18.55 -22.49
C LEU A 61 -1.52 -17.28 -23.24
N VAL A 62 -0.97 -16.29 -22.51
CA VAL A 62 -0.58 -15.00 -23.07
C VAL A 62 0.82 -15.06 -23.70
N ASN A 63 1.70 -15.89 -23.16
CA ASN A 63 3.12 -15.99 -23.53
C ASN A 63 3.82 -14.61 -23.60
N PRO A 64 3.77 -13.80 -22.53
CA PRO A 64 4.26 -12.43 -22.57
C PRO A 64 5.79 -12.37 -22.58
N ALA A 65 6.32 -11.28 -23.14
CA ALA A 65 7.73 -10.94 -23.03
C ALA A 65 8.07 -10.33 -21.65
N GLU A 66 7.11 -9.63 -21.03
CA GLU A 66 7.28 -8.95 -19.74
C GLU A 66 6.04 -9.10 -18.84
N ILE A 67 6.26 -9.09 -17.52
CA ILE A 67 5.21 -9.09 -16.50
C ILE A 67 5.22 -7.74 -15.77
N GLY A 68 4.10 -7.01 -15.82
CA GLY A 68 3.95 -5.70 -15.21
C GLY A 68 3.87 -5.73 -13.67
N GLU A 69 3.13 -6.68 -13.09
CA GLU A 69 3.03 -6.86 -11.64
C GLU A 69 3.51 -8.24 -11.20
N ARG A 70 4.37 -8.26 -10.19
CA ARG A 70 4.95 -9.50 -9.67
C ARG A 70 3.92 -10.20 -8.78
N HIS A 71 3.40 -11.33 -9.25
CA HIS A 71 2.59 -12.24 -8.45
C HIS A 71 3.50 -13.26 -7.72
N PRO A 72 3.25 -13.63 -6.45
CA PRO A 72 4.09 -14.59 -5.72
C PRO A 72 4.35 -15.90 -6.47
N ALA A 73 3.34 -16.41 -7.18
CA ALA A 73 3.44 -17.61 -8.02
C ALA A 73 4.49 -17.54 -9.16
N LEU A 74 4.93 -16.32 -9.51
CA LEU A 74 5.86 -16.06 -10.60
C LEU A 74 7.25 -15.66 -10.11
N GLU A 75 7.43 -15.42 -8.80
CA GLU A 75 8.63 -14.79 -8.25
C GLU A 75 9.93 -15.55 -8.58
N GLU A 76 9.88 -16.88 -8.62
CA GLU A 76 11.03 -17.74 -8.96
C GLU A 76 11.48 -17.65 -10.43
N HIS A 77 10.61 -17.13 -11.31
CA HIS A 77 10.84 -17.01 -12.74
C HIS A 77 11.22 -15.59 -13.18
N LEU A 78 11.14 -14.62 -12.27
CA LEU A 78 11.36 -13.21 -12.57
C LEU A 78 12.77 -12.78 -12.13
N GLU A 79 13.39 -11.90 -12.92
CA GLU A 79 14.62 -11.22 -12.50
C GLU A 79 14.42 -10.42 -11.20
N ALA A 80 15.51 -10.14 -10.50
CA ALA A 80 15.47 -9.29 -9.31
C ALA A 80 14.84 -7.92 -9.63
N ARG A 81 14.02 -7.42 -8.70
CA ARG A 81 13.33 -6.14 -8.87
C ARG A 81 14.34 -5.02 -9.14
N ARG A 82 14.13 -4.28 -10.23
CA ARG A 82 14.87 -3.05 -10.48
C ARG A 82 14.42 -1.99 -9.47
N PRO A 83 15.32 -1.13 -8.98
CA PRO A 83 14.93 -0.02 -8.14
C PRO A 83 14.19 1.03 -8.97
N ASP A 84 12.90 0.80 -9.22
CA ASP A 84 12.05 1.77 -9.90
C ASP A 84 11.55 2.86 -8.94
N LEU A 85 11.41 4.06 -9.48
CA LEU A 85 11.01 5.27 -8.77
C LEU A 85 9.54 5.62 -9.00
N ASP A 86 8.75 4.71 -9.55
CA ASP A 86 7.33 4.94 -9.81
C ASP A 86 6.58 5.06 -8.48
N GLN A 87 6.32 6.31 -8.10
CA GLN A 87 5.62 6.66 -6.88
C GLN A 87 4.32 7.36 -7.24
N TYR A 88 3.19 6.75 -6.85
CA TYR A 88 1.93 7.45 -6.84
C TYR A 88 1.93 8.49 -5.71
N MET A 89 1.67 9.74 -6.08
CA MET A 89 1.47 10.80 -5.10
C MET A 89 0.10 10.63 -4.43
N VAL A 90 0.10 10.48 -3.11
CA VAL A 90 -1.13 10.35 -2.32
C VAL A 90 -1.32 11.63 -1.50
N ARG A 91 -2.54 12.17 -1.56
CA ARG A 91 -2.96 13.28 -0.70
C ARG A 91 -3.95 12.78 0.34
N ILE A 92 -3.69 13.07 1.61
CA ILE A 92 -4.59 12.77 2.72
C ILE A 92 -5.42 14.03 3.01
N PRO A 93 -6.71 14.09 2.63
CA PRO A 93 -7.53 15.28 2.82
C PRO A 93 -7.92 15.52 4.28
N GLY A 94 -7.97 14.47 5.09
CA GLY A 94 -8.36 14.50 6.50
C GLY A 94 -7.62 13.45 7.30
N ILE A 95 -6.64 13.88 8.09
CA ILE A 95 -5.84 13.00 8.94
C ILE A 95 -6.71 12.38 10.05
N PRO A 96 -7.59 13.11 10.76
CA PRO A 96 -8.45 12.52 11.79
C PRO A 96 -9.34 11.39 11.28
N GLU A 97 -9.99 11.60 10.15
CA GLU A 97 -10.90 10.62 9.53
C GLU A 97 -10.13 9.37 9.07
N LEU A 98 -8.93 9.58 8.52
CA LEU A 98 -8.06 8.47 8.14
C LEU A 98 -7.60 7.67 9.36
N LEU A 99 -7.20 8.32 10.46
CA LEU A 99 -6.77 7.61 11.67
C LEU A 99 -7.91 6.79 12.28
N GLU A 100 -9.14 7.34 12.31
CA GLU A 100 -10.32 6.57 12.73
C GLU A 100 -10.53 5.34 11.85
N HIS A 101 -10.42 5.49 10.53
CA HIS A 101 -10.54 4.37 9.60
C HIS A 101 -9.42 3.32 9.79
N LEU A 102 -8.21 3.76 10.11
CA LEU A 102 -7.05 2.91 10.33
C LEU A 102 -6.93 2.36 11.76
N ARG A 103 -7.82 2.76 12.69
CA ARG A 103 -7.83 2.29 14.07
C ARG A 103 -7.72 0.75 14.19
N PRO A 104 -8.48 -0.06 13.41
CA PRO A 104 -8.34 -1.52 13.47
C PRO A 104 -6.96 -2.02 13.00
N VAL A 105 -6.37 -1.35 12.01
CA VAL A 105 -5.03 -1.68 11.50
C VAL A 105 -3.96 -1.36 12.54
N PHE A 106 -4.05 -0.21 13.19
CA PHE A 106 -3.12 0.14 14.27
C PHE A 106 -3.29 -0.78 15.48
N ALA A 107 -4.53 -1.12 15.87
CA ALA A 107 -4.77 -2.07 16.95
C ALA A 107 -4.16 -3.44 16.63
N GLN A 108 -4.35 -3.94 15.40
CA GLN A 108 -3.71 -5.18 14.93
C GLN A 108 -2.18 -5.11 15.03
N ARG A 109 -1.58 -3.99 14.60
CA ARG A 109 -0.14 -3.77 14.69
C ARG A 109 0.35 -3.72 16.13
N LEU A 110 -0.45 -3.22 17.07
CA LEU A 110 -0.12 -3.12 18.49
C LEU A 110 -0.40 -4.39 19.32
N ARG A 111 -1.05 -5.42 18.79
CA ARG A 111 -1.29 -6.69 19.51
C ARG A 111 -0.02 -7.32 20.08
N GLY A 112 0.03 -7.56 21.39
CA GLY A 112 1.24 -8.08 22.06
C GLY A 112 2.30 -7.01 22.39
N HIS A 113 1.99 -5.72 22.20
CA HIS A 113 2.72 -4.63 22.83
C HIS A 113 2.08 -4.32 24.18
N GLU A 114 2.91 -4.01 25.17
CA GLU A 114 2.45 -3.57 26.49
C GLU A 114 1.59 -2.29 26.38
N PRO A 115 0.66 -2.06 27.31
CA PRO A 115 -0.13 -0.85 27.33
C PRO A 115 0.75 0.41 27.32
N ASP A 116 0.43 1.38 26.47
CA ASP A 116 1.23 2.60 26.36
C ASP A 116 0.43 3.77 25.74
N ASP A 117 0.88 4.98 26.04
CA ASP A 117 0.37 6.22 25.45
C ASP A 117 1.10 6.55 24.15
N VAL A 118 0.32 6.84 23.11
CA VAL A 118 0.82 7.24 21.80
C VAL A 118 0.59 8.72 21.59
N VAL A 119 1.63 9.43 21.12
CA VAL A 119 1.54 10.83 20.71
C VAL A 119 2.13 10.96 19.31
N LEU A 120 1.34 11.49 18.37
CA LEU A 120 1.76 11.76 16.99
C LEU A 120 1.56 13.23 16.66
N GLY A 121 2.62 13.93 16.25
CA GLY A 121 2.59 15.35 15.87
C GLY A 121 2.69 15.57 14.37
N PHE A 122 1.83 16.44 13.83
CA PHE A 122 1.67 16.76 12.41
C PHE A 122 1.90 18.25 12.10
N TYR A 123 2.96 18.83 12.69
CA TYR A 123 3.25 20.27 12.76
C TYR A 123 2.15 21.12 13.42
N ARG A 124 0.97 21.24 12.80
CA ARG A 124 -0.12 22.14 13.20
C ARG A 124 -1.17 21.48 14.09
N SER A 125 -1.19 20.15 14.11
CA SER A 125 -2.05 19.33 14.97
C SER A 125 -1.26 18.19 15.58
N HIS A 126 -1.82 17.57 16.61
CA HIS A 126 -1.35 16.31 17.15
C HIS A 126 -2.53 15.46 17.60
N VAL A 127 -2.29 14.16 17.77
CA VAL A 127 -3.23 13.24 18.39
C VAL A 127 -2.56 12.50 19.53
N ARG A 128 -3.33 12.27 20.59
CA ARG A 128 -2.98 11.38 21.69
C ARG A 128 -4.00 10.26 21.78
N PHE A 129 -3.56 9.08 22.15
CA PHE A 129 -4.44 7.97 22.47
C PHE A 129 -3.72 6.94 23.33
N HIS A 130 -4.51 6.16 24.05
CA HIS A 130 -4.02 5.06 24.85
C HIS A 130 -4.23 3.73 24.13
N TRP A 131 -3.23 2.86 24.15
CA TRP A 131 -3.36 1.45 23.84
C TRP A 131 -3.40 0.66 25.14
N ASP A 132 -4.46 -0.11 25.38
CA ASP A 132 -4.65 -0.83 26.66
C ASP A 132 -4.15 -2.29 26.63
N GLY A 133 -3.53 -2.72 25.54
CA GLY A 133 -3.15 -4.13 25.30
C GLY A 133 -4.12 -4.89 24.39
N THR A 134 -5.32 -4.36 24.17
CA THR A 134 -6.38 -4.99 23.35
C THR A 134 -6.97 -4.02 22.33
N GLU A 135 -7.28 -2.79 22.75
CA GLU A 135 -7.95 -1.77 21.95
C GLU A 135 -7.23 -0.42 22.02
N ILE A 136 -7.48 0.40 21.00
CA ILE A 136 -7.03 1.79 20.96
C ILE A 136 -8.18 2.67 21.45
N GLY A 137 -7.97 3.40 22.55
CA GLY A 137 -8.90 4.37 23.10
C GLY A 137 -9.12 5.60 22.20
N THR A 138 -9.97 6.52 22.64
CA THR A 138 -10.37 7.72 21.86
C THR A 138 -9.16 8.51 21.36
N TYR A 139 -9.24 9.01 20.12
CA TYR A 139 -8.24 9.94 19.58
C TYR A 139 -8.51 11.35 20.11
N GLU A 140 -7.62 11.83 20.97
CA GLU A 140 -7.65 13.19 21.51
C GLU A 140 -6.84 14.13 20.62
N TRP A 141 -7.55 14.88 19.79
CA TRP A 141 -6.94 15.83 18.86
C TRP A 141 -6.64 17.16 19.52
N GLY A 142 -5.44 17.68 19.28
CA GLY A 142 -5.02 19.01 19.71
C GLY A 142 -4.36 19.81 18.60
N GLY A 143 -4.04 21.07 18.91
CA GLY A 143 -3.35 21.99 18.01
C GLY A 143 -1.85 21.71 17.90
N THR A 144 -1.08 22.75 17.64
CA THR A 144 0.39 22.66 17.47
C THR A 144 1.04 22.09 18.73
N LEU A 145 1.88 21.06 18.55
CA LEU A 145 2.70 20.48 19.60
C LEU A 145 4.17 20.72 19.27
N LEU A 146 4.84 21.56 20.05
CA LEU A 146 6.28 21.80 19.88
C LEU A 146 7.05 20.62 20.46
N GLY A 147 7.94 20.03 19.65
CA GLY A 147 8.81 18.93 20.06
C GLY A 147 8.05 17.70 20.56
N PRO A 148 7.23 17.02 19.73
CA PRO A 148 6.52 15.80 20.13
C PRO A 148 7.44 14.74 20.74
N GLY A 149 8.71 14.67 20.31
CA GLY A 149 9.73 13.78 20.90
C GLY A 149 9.96 14.01 22.39
N ALA A 150 9.93 15.26 22.86
CA ALA A 150 10.07 15.58 24.29
C ALA A 150 8.84 15.15 25.11
N GLN A 151 7.71 14.91 24.46
CA GLN A 151 6.47 14.40 25.05
C GLN A 151 6.32 12.88 24.87
N GLY A 152 7.40 12.19 24.49
CA GLY A 152 7.37 10.74 24.24
C GLY A 152 6.78 10.33 22.89
N GLY A 153 6.47 11.29 22.02
CA GLY A 153 5.79 11.06 20.73
C GLY A 153 6.68 11.12 19.50
N ALA A 154 6.07 10.84 18.36
CA ALA A 154 6.69 10.98 17.04
C ALA A 154 6.36 12.33 16.39
N GLY A 155 7.32 12.89 15.66
CA GLY A 155 7.08 13.97 14.70
C GLY A 155 6.93 13.39 13.31
N ILE A 156 5.87 13.77 12.59
CA ILE A 156 5.57 13.29 11.25
C ILE A 156 5.10 14.50 10.42
N ALA A 157 5.89 14.91 9.44
CA ALA A 157 5.43 15.91 8.47
C ALA A 157 4.13 15.41 7.77
N PRO A 158 3.07 16.23 7.64
CA PRO A 158 1.82 15.81 7.03
C PRO A 158 1.97 15.20 5.64
N ASP A 159 2.85 15.77 4.80
CA ASP A 159 3.11 15.28 3.44
C ASP A 159 3.88 13.95 3.42
N LEU A 160 4.54 13.59 4.53
CA LEU A 160 5.25 12.33 4.70
C LEU A 160 4.41 11.25 5.38
N LEU A 161 3.20 11.58 5.84
CA LEU A 161 2.28 10.59 6.42
C LEU A 161 1.87 9.53 5.39
N ALA A 162 1.62 9.91 4.14
CA ALA A 162 1.28 8.94 3.10
C ALA A 162 2.44 7.96 2.78
N PRO A 163 3.67 8.42 2.49
CA PRO A 163 4.83 7.54 2.40
C PRO A 163 5.06 6.68 3.63
N LEU A 164 4.74 7.18 4.83
CA LEU A 164 4.87 6.42 6.07
C LEU A 164 3.81 5.32 6.22
N LEU A 165 2.58 5.56 5.74
CA LEU A 165 1.46 4.61 5.84
C LEU A 165 1.44 3.57 4.72
N PHE A 166 1.91 3.95 3.53
CA PHE A 166 1.72 3.18 2.29
C PHE A 166 3.04 2.83 1.59
N GLY A 167 4.17 3.28 2.11
CA GLY A 167 5.48 3.15 1.46
C GLY A 167 6.44 2.15 2.13
N PRO A 168 7.51 1.78 1.39
CA PRO A 168 8.39 0.66 1.73
C PRO A 168 9.43 0.99 2.81
N HIS A 169 9.39 2.18 3.40
CA HIS A 169 10.42 2.63 4.33
C HIS A 169 9.99 2.55 5.80
N GLY A 170 8.69 2.66 6.10
CA GLY A 170 8.19 2.76 7.47
C GLY A 170 8.87 3.87 8.28
N MET A 171 8.69 3.88 9.59
CA MET A 171 9.29 4.90 10.48
C MET A 171 10.82 4.88 10.42
N ASP A 172 11.42 3.69 10.43
CA ASP A 172 12.87 3.51 10.53
C ASP A 172 13.64 3.84 9.26
N GLY A 173 13.05 3.56 8.09
CA GLY A 173 13.62 3.96 6.81
C GLY A 173 13.39 5.44 6.54
N LEU A 174 12.17 5.93 6.77
CA LEU A 174 11.80 7.29 6.38
C LEU A 174 12.55 8.35 7.20
N ARG A 175 12.81 8.10 8.50
CA ARG A 175 13.62 9.00 9.35
C ARG A 175 15.06 9.19 8.90
N ARG A 176 15.60 8.27 8.09
CA ARG A 176 16.97 8.37 7.54
C ARG A 176 17.02 9.28 6.32
N ILE A 177 15.87 9.50 5.69
CA ILE A 177 15.72 10.30 4.47
C ILE A 177 15.21 11.70 4.83
N PHE A 178 14.28 11.79 5.79
CA PHE A 178 13.62 13.03 6.18
C PHE A 178 13.74 13.25 7.69
N SER A 179 14.41 14.34 8.10
CA SER A 179 14.59 14.70 9.52
C SER A 179 13.27 15.04 10.24
N ASP A 180 12.23 15.40 9.48
CA ASP A 180 10.92 15.76 10.02
C ASP A 180 10.02 14.54 10.31
N VAL A 181 10.55 13.34 10.05
CA VAL A 181 9.96 12.08 10.52
C VAL A 181 10.89 11.50 11.56
N TYR A 182 10.43 11.39 12.80
CA TYR A 182 11.20 10.80 13.87
C TYR A 182 10.30 10.13 14.92
N PRO A 183 10.73 9.01 15.50
CA PRO A 183 9.90 8.24 16.43
C PRO A 183 9.89 8.77 17.88
N GLY A 184 10.77 9.73 18.20
CA GLY A 184 11.01 10.12 19.59
C GLY A 184 11.64 8.97 20.41
N PRO A 185 11.47 8.97 21.75
CA PRO A 185 12.09 7.96 22.61
C PRO A 185 11.45 6.57 22.47
N LYS A 186 10.20 6.48 22.04
CA LYS A 186 9.45 5.22 21.90
C LYS A 186 9.66 4.56 20.53
N THR A 187 10.91 4.34 20.14
CA THR A 187 11.25 3.86 18.79
C THR A 187 10.55 2.54 18.42
N THR A 188 10.57 1.54 19.30
CA THR A 188 9.94 0.23 19.05
C THR A 188 8.42 0.33 18.84
N LEU A 189 7.74 1.19 19.59
CA LEU A 189 6.31 1.43 19.43
C LEU A 189 6.01 2.08 18.08
N MET A 190 6.78 3.10 17.70
CA MET A 190 6.56 3.84 16.46
C MET A 190 6.89 3.03 15.20
N THR A 191 7.93 2.20 15.24
CA THR A 191 8.24 1.29 14.13
C THR A 191 7.20 0.18 13.99
N ARG A 192 6.54 -0.19 15.09
CA ARG A 192 5.42 -1.14 15.07
C ARG A 192 4.15 -0.53 14.51
N LEU A 193 3.84 0.73 14.84
CA LEU A 193 2.71 1.47 14.27
C LEU A 193 2.88 1.74 12.78
N PHE A 194 4.10 2.05 12.35
CA PHE A 194 4.42 2.42 10.97
C PHE A 194 5.53 1.51 10.40
N PRO A 195 5.24 0.22 10.20
CA PRO A 195 6.18 -0.69 9.56
C PRO A 195 6.30 -0.36 8.06
N PRO A 196 7.40 -0.76 7.41
CA PRO A 196 7.45 -0.82 5.95
C PRO A 196 6.26 -1.61 5.40
N VAL A 197 5.61 -1.07 4.37
CA VAL A 197 4.58 -1.78 3.60
C VAL A 197 4.79 -1.54 2.12
N THR A 198 4.29 -2.45 1.29
CA THR A 198 4.11 -2.19 -0.14
C THR A 198 2.65 -1.89 -0.38
N SER A 199 2.38 -0.93 -1.26
CA SER A 199 1.04 -0.63 -1.73
C SER A 199 1.05 -0.69 -3.25
N ASP A 200 0.25 -1.59 -3.79
CA ASP A 200 0.09 -1.75 -5.21
C ASP A 200 -1.23 -1.09 -5.64
N LEU A 201 -1.17 -0.30 -6.69
CA LEU A 201 -2.35 0.31 -7.31
C LEU A 201 -2.40 -0.19 -8.75
N LEU A 202 -3.34 -1.10 -9.01
CA LEU A 202 -3.68 -1.49 -10.37
C LEU A 202 -4.37 -0.29 -11.02
N THR A 203 -3.67 0.35 -11.95
CA THR A 203 -4.21 1.48 -12.73
C THR A 203 -4.48 1.05 -14.16
N PHE A 204 -5.22 1.89 -14.89
CA PHE A 204 -5.74 1.55 -16.20
C PHE A 204 -4.69 1.46 -17.31
N TYR A 205 -3.43 1.80 -17.06
CA TYR A 205 -2.39 1.88 -18.09
C TYR A 205 -1.49 0.65 -18.02
N LEU A 206 -1.41 -0.07 -19.14
CA LEU A 206 -0.25 -0.92 -19.42
C LEU A 206 0.78 -0.01 -20.11
N PRO A 207 2.09 -0.23 -19.87
CA PRO A 207 3.17 0.59 -20.42
C PRO A 207 3.22 0.56 -21.94
#